data_AF-A0A0S4TI58-F1
#
_entry.id   AF-A0A0S4TI58-F1
#
_cell.length_a   1.000
_cell.length_b   1.000
_cell.length_c   1.000
_cell.angle_alpha   90.00
_cell.angle_beta   90.00
_cell.angle_gamma   90.00
#
_symmetry.space_group_name_H-M   'P 1'
#
loop_
_entity.id
_entity.type
_entity.pdbx_description
1 polymer ?
#
loop_
_entity_poly.entity_id
_entity_poly.type
_entity_poly.pdbx_seq_one_letter_code
_entity_poly.pdbx_strand_id
1 'polypeptide(L)' 'MVLFHDFREFETAGYSLYSENPTKTKLVIKIQKSKGNRLSLRITNNKHSVSHYYKTTKINQDIERLKELFSLFLN' A
#
# COMPACT_ATOMS: atom_id res chain seq x y z
N MET A 1 -11.73 6.69 -4.52
CA MET A 1 -10.39 6.21 -4.91
C MET A 1 -9.41 7.32 -4.61
N VAL A 2 -8.34 7.09 -3.84
CA VAL A 2 -7.33 8.10 -3.51
C VAL A 2 -5.95 7.61 -3.99
N LEU A 3 -5.23 8.46 -4.72
CA LEU A 3 -3.87 8.21 -5.18
C LEU A 3 -2.91 9.09 -4.38
N PHE A 4 -1.94 8.45 -3.73
CA PHE A 4 -0.91 9.12 -2.94
C PHE A 4 0.39 9.21 -3.74
N HIS A 5 1.07 10.34 -3.62
CA HIS A 5 2.39 10.58 -4.20
C HIS A 5 3.52 10.43 -3.16
N ASP A 6 3.18 10.50 -1.87
CA ASP A 6 4.07 10.25 -0.75
C ASP A 6 3.75 8.89 -0.10
N PHE A 7 4.78 8.10 0.20
CA PHE A 7 4.62 6.77 0.79
C PHE A 7 4.06 6.84 2.22
N ARG A 8 4.45 7.84 3.00
CA ARG A 8 4.06 7.98 4.42
C ARG A 8 2.60 8.35 4.56
N GLU A 9 2.09 9.19 3.66
CA GLU A 9 0.65 9.49 3.60
C GLU A 9 -0.16 8.24 3.22
N PHE A 10 0.32 7.47 2.24
CA PHE A 10 -0.28 6.19 1.85
C PHE A 10 -0.31 5.20 3.02
N GLU A 11 0.81 5.07 3.72
CA GLU A 11 0.96 4.20 4.89
C GLU A 11 -0.02 4.61 6.01
N THR A 12 -0.06 5.89 6.35
CA THR A 12 -0.97 6.41 7.39
C THR A 12 -2.43 6.13 7.06
N ALA A 13 -2.83 6.37 5.81
CA ALA A 13 -4.17 6.08 5.33
C ALA A 13 -4.46 4.57 5.28
N GLY A 14 -3.43 3.75 5.07
CA GLY A 14 -3.46 2.29 5.15
C GLY A 14 -3.71 1.78 6.56
N TYR A 15 -3.00 2.32 7.55
CA TYR A 15 -3.22 2.00 8.97
C TYR A 15 -4.62 2.36 9.43
N SER A 16 -5.13 3.53 9.06
CA SER A 16 -6.51 3.92 9.42
C SER A 16 -7.52 2.86 8.95
N LEU A 17 -7.39 2.39 7.70
CA LEU A 17 -8.24 1.33 7.16
C LEU A 17 -8.08 -0.01 7.90
N TYR A 18 -6.83 -0.37 8.22
CA TYR A 18 -6.55 -1.59 8.98
C TYR A 18 -7.15 -1.52 10.39
N SER A 19 -6.96 -0.43 11.12
CA SER A 19 -7.52 -0.23 12.46
C SER A 19 -9.06 -0.24 12.48
N GLU A 20 -9.71 0.26 11.44
CA GLU A 20 -11.18 0.19 11.32
C GLU A 20 -11.69 -1.23 11.08
N ASN A 21 -11.00 -2.01 10.24
CA ASN A 21 -11.41 -3.38 9.92
C ASN A 21 -10.24 -4.28 9.50
N PRO A 22 -9.52 -4.89 10.45
CA PRO A 22 -8.30 -5.66 10.15
C PRO A 22 -8.58 -6.86 9.23
N THR A 23 -9.69 -7.57 9.47
CA THR A 23 -10.02 -8.83 8.77
C THR A 23 -10.44 -8.62 7.31
N LYS A 24 -10.96 -7.44 6.97
CA LYS A 24 -11.34 -7.09 5.59
C LYS A 24 -10.28 -6.27 4.86
N THR A 25 -9.30 -5.73 5.58
CA THR A 25 -8.23 -4.93 4.99
C THR A 25 -7.25 -5.80 4.23
N LYS A 26 -6.94 -5.39 3.00
CA LYS A 26 -6.06 -6.09 2.07
C LYS A 26 -5.04 -5.13 1.52
N LEU A 27 -3.76 -5.49 1.63
CA LEU A 27 -2.66 -4.88 0.90
C LEU A 27 -2.39 -5.71 -0.36
N VAL A 28 -2.47 -5.06 -1.52
CA VAL A 28 -2.15 -5.65 -2.83
C VAL A 28 -0.89 -5.00 -3.36
N ILE A 29 0.08 -5.83 -3.71
CA ILE A 29 1.38 -5.40 -4.23
C ILE A 29 1.51 -5.90 -5.67
N LYS A 30 1.78 -4.98 -6.59
CA LYS A 30 2.02 -5.30 -7.99
C LYS A 30 3.35 -4.72 -8.44
N ILE A 31 4.30 -5.58 -8.79
CA ILE A 31 5.57 -5.19 -9.42
C ILE A 31 5.45 -5.47 -10.91
N GLN A 32 5.65 -4.44 -11.73
CA GLN A 32 5.66 -4.53 -13.18
C GLN A 32 7.09 -4.39 -13.68
N LYS A 33 7.65 -5.50 -14.16
CA LYS A 33 8.96 -5.54 -14.83
C LYS A 33 8.79 -5.19 -16.32
N SER A 34 8.47 -3.94 -16.61
CA SER A 34 8.58 -3.34 -17.96
C SER A 34 9.60 -2.21 -17.91
N LYS A 35 10.13 -1.74 -19.05
CA LYS A 35 11.14 -0.64 -19.16
C LYS A 35 11.01 0.39 -18.01
N GLY A 36 11.86 0.26 -16.98
CA GLY A 36 11.85 1.10 -15.77
C GLY A 36 10.96 0.60 -14.62
N ASN A 37 11.13 -0.67 -14.20
CA ASN A 37 10.45 -1.36 -13.08
C ASN A 37 9.54 -0.47 -12.23
N ARG A 38 8.24 -0.79 -12.21
CA ARG A 38 7.22 -0.03 -11.45
C ARG A 38 6.64 -0.85 -10.32
N LEU A 39 6.54 -0.26 -9.15
CA LEU A 39 5.81 -0.82 -8.01
C LEU A 39 4.49 -0.06 -7.86
N SER A 40 3.40 -0.81 -7.70
CA SER A 40 2.07 -0.30 -7.41
C SER A 40 1.53 -0.99 -6.17
N LEU A 41 1.13 -0.19 -5.19
CA LEU A 41 0.52 -0.62 -3.95
C LEU A 41 -0.94 -0.21 -3.92
N ARG A 42 -1.78 -1.05 -3.32
CA ARG A 42 -3.17 -0.75 -3.04
C ARG A 42 -3.56 -1.27 -1.67
N ILE A 43 -4.15 -0.43 -0.83
CA ILE A 43 -4.82 -0.84 0.41
C ILE A 43 -6.33 -0.63 0.25
N THR A 44 -7.12 -1.63 0.63
CA THR A 44 -8.58 -1.65 0.45
C THR A 44 -9.24 -2.50 1.53
N ASN A 45 -10.44 -2.13 1.98
CA ASN A 45 -11.22 -2.88 2.97
C ASN A 45 -12.38 -3.69 2.37
N ASN A 46 -12.37 -3.91 1.03
CA ASN A 46 -13.39 -4.63 0.26
C ASN A 46 -14.85 -4.16 0.42
N LYS A 47 -15.10 -3.09 1.17
CA LYS A 47 -16.29 -2.26 1.02
C LYS A 47 -16.06 -1.47 -0.27
N HIS A 48 -17.04 -1.40 -1.17
CA HIS A 48 -16.94 -0.73 -2.48
C HIS A 48 -16.56 0.77 -2.44
N SER A 49 -16.17 1.30 -1.28
CA SER A 49 -16.11 2.72 -0.95
C SER A 49 -14.69 3.30 -0.88
N VAL A 50 -13.67 2.52 -0.48
CA VAL A 50 -12.32 3.08 -0.24
C VAL A 50 -11.20 2.18 -0.76
N SER A 51 -10.38 2.73 -1.65
CA SER A 51 -9.12 2.12 -2.10
C SER A 51 -8.08 3.22 -2.21
N HIS A 52 -6.98 3.02 -1.50
CA HIS A 52 -5.80 3.87 -1.50
C HIS A 52 -4.75 3.26 -2.41
N TYR A 53 -4.14 4.07 -3.27
CA TYR A 53 -3.14 3.62 -4.23
C TYR A 53 -1.84 4.41 -4.04
N TYR A 54 -0.72 3.74 -4.25
CA TYR A 54 0.61 4.36 -4.35
C TYR A 54 1.35 3.74 -5.52
N LYS A 55 2.06 4.56 -6.30
CA LYS A 55 2.82 4.12 -7.47
C LYS A 55 4.19 4.77 -7.48
N THR A 56 5.21 3.99 -7.77
CA THR A 56 6.61 4.43 -7.69
C THR A 56 7.48 3.69 -8.70
N THR A 57 8.57 4.32 -9.10
CA THR A 57 9.69 3.69 -9.83
C THR A 57 10.90 3.46 -8.91
N LYS A 58 10.90 4.00 -7.68
CA LYS A 58 11.97 3.88 -6.69
C LYS A 58 11.83 2.61 -5.85
N ILE A 59 11.72 1.46 -6.52
CA ILE A 59 11.37 0.18 -5.90
C ILE A 59 12.26 -0.18 -4.71
N ASN A 60 13.58 -0.04 -4.83
CA ASN A 60 14.51 -0.47 -3.77
C ASN A 60 14.31 0.32 -2.46
N GLN A 61 13.99 1.62 -2.56
CA GLN A 61 13.70 2.45 -1.38
C GLN A 61 12.37 2.06 -0.73
N ASP A 62 11.37 1.75 -1.56
CA ASP A 62 10.01 1.47 -1.09
C ASP A 62 9.82 0.01 -0.63
N ILE A 63 10.70 -0.93 -1.03
CA ILE A 63 10.70 -2.31 -0.53
C ILE A 63 11.03 -2.38 0.97
N GLU A 64 12.02 -1.61 1.44
CA GLU A 64 12.37 -1.62 2.87
C GLU A 64 11.20 -1.11 3.71
N ARG A 65 10.57 -0.01 3.29
CA ARG A 65 9.36 0.54 3.95
C ARG A 65 8.18 -0.43 3.91
N LEU A 66 8.03 -1.20 2.83
CA LEU A 66 7.02 -2.23 2.74
C LEU A 66 7.22 -3.33 3.78
N LYS A 67 8.46 -3.74 4.05
CA LYS A 67 8.75 -4.77 5.07
C LYS A 67 8.31 -4.28 6.45
N GLU A 68 8.57 -3.02 6.77
CA GLU A 68 8.12 -2.39 8.03
C GLU A 68 6.59 -2.39 8.15
N LEU A 69 5.89 -2.00 7.07
CA LEU A 69 4.43 -2.04 6.99
C LEU A 69 3.88 -3.47 7.16
N PHE A 70 4.56 -4.49 6.62
CA PHE A 70 4.17 -5.90 6.80
C PHE A 70 4.30 -6.36 8.26
N SER A 71 5.40 -6.00 8.93
CA SER A 71 5.61 -6.36 10.34
C SER A 71 4.51 -5.81 11.24
N LEU A 72 3.93 -4.66 10.89
CA LEU A 72 2.86 -4.03 11.68
C LEU A 72 1.47 -4.62 11.42
N PHE A 73 1.22 -5.26 10.28
CA PHE A 73 -0.04 -5.98 10.02
C PHE A 73 -0.04 -7.44 10.52
N LEU A 74 1.13 -7.99 10.82
CA LEU A 74 1.32 -9.37 11.28
C LEU A 74 1.51 -9.52 12.80
N ASN A 75 1.73 -8.41 13.52
CA ASN A 75 1.71 -8.34 14.99
C ASN A 75 0.33 -7.92 15.48
#